data_AF-A0A3D5B397-F1
#
_entry.id   AF-A0A3D5B397-F1
#
_cell.length_a   1.000
_cell.length_b   1.000
_cell.length_c   1.000
_cell.angle_alpha   90.00
_cell.angle_beta   90.00
_cell.angle_gamma   90.00
#
_symmetry.space_group_name_H-M   'P 1'
#
loop_
_entity.id
_entity.type
_entity.pdbx_description
1 polymer ?
#
loop_
_entity_poly.entity_id
_entity_poly.type
_entity_poly.pdbx_seq_one_letter_code
_entity_poly.pdbx_strand_id
1 'polypeptide(L)'
;MDKTMENEERDIITLTDEDGTEVQCEFLDTVEMDGKLYCVVEPLTGSAEYEEGSCYIFHITENGDETVDLTPIEDEKELNAVFEKFLENNAEECSGDCSSCSGCEEK
;
A
#
# COMPACT_ATOMS: atom_id res chain seq x y z
N MET A 1 13.99 30.20 13.48
CA MET A 1 14.52 28.95 12.90
C MET A 1 13.44 27.92 13.10
N ASP A 2 12.62 27.69 12.08
CA ASP A 2 11.60 26.64 12.10
C ASP A 2 12.31 25.30 12.22
N LYS A 3 12.08 24.69 13.38
CA LYS A 3 12.67 23.44 13.80
C LYS A 3 11.62 22.39 13.48
N THR A 4 11.55 21.96 12.22
CA THR A 4 10.84 20.73 11.85
C THR A 4 11.56 19.62 12.56
N MET A 5 10.94 19.21 13.66
CA MET A 5 11.41 18.14 14.53
C MET A 5 11.48 16.88 13.69
N GLU A 6 12.60 16.18 13.81
CA GLU A 6 12.82 14.82 13.38
C GLU A 6 11.65 13.97 13.90
N ASN A 7 10.62 13.80 13.06
CA ASN A 7 9.58 12.82 13.26
C ASN A 7 10.11 11.58 12.55
N GLU A 8 10.05 10.42 13.17
CA GLU A 8 10.25 9.16 12.47
C GLU A 8 9.20 9.15 11.34
N GLU A 9 9.62 9.47 10.11
CA GLU A 9 8.75 9.98 9.02
C GLU A 9 7.89 8.85 8.45
N ARG A 10 6.86 8.44 9.19
CA ARG A 10 5.75 7.71 8.59
C ARG A 10 5.06 8.67 7.62
N ASP A 11 5.07 8.33 6.34
CA ASP A 11 4.37 9.08 5.30
C ASP A 11 2.86 8.90 5.44
N ILE A 12 2.25 9.57 6.41
CA ILE A 12 0.80 9.48 6.61
C ILE A 12 0.10 10.34 5.57
N ILE A 13 -0.72 9.69 4.74
CA ILE A 13 -1.60 10.33 3.77
C ILE A 13 -3.05 10.28 4.26
N THR A 14 -3.84 11.27 3.85
CA THR A 14 -5.30 11.28 4.09
C THR A 14 -6.00 10.99 2.77
N LEU A 15 -6.75 9.91 2.72
CA LEU A 15 -7.64 9.59 1.61
C LEU A 15 -9.04 10.09 1.94
N THR A 16 -9.64 10.82 1.00
CA THR A 16 -11.03 11.27 1.12
C THR A 16 -11.88 10.49 0.12
N ASP A 17 -12.86 9.75 0.63
CA ASP A 17 -13.82 9.01 -0.20
C ASP A 17 -14.91 9.92 -0.78
N GLU A 18 -15.73 9.41 -1.71
CA GLU A 18 -16.85 10.12 -2.35
C GLU A 18 -17.88 10.68 -1.35
N ASP A 19 -18.04 10.05 -0.19
CA ASP A 19 -18.93 10.52 0.88
C ASP A 19 -18.30 11.65 1.74
N GLY A 20 -17.05 12.03 1.47
CA GLY A 20 -16.27 12.99 2.26
C GLY A 20 -15.67 12.40 3.53
N THR A 21 -15.63 11.07 3.63
CA THR A 21 -14.99 10.37 4.75
C THR A 21 -13.48 10.40 4.59
N GLU A 22 -12.78 10.94 5.58
CA GLU A 22 -11.32 10.98 5.63
C GLU A 22 -10.78 9.74 6.35
N VAL A 23 -9.97 8.94 5.68
CA VAL A 23 -9.22 7.84 6.27
C VAL A 23 -7.73 8.16 6.22
N GLN A 24 -7.05 7.99 7.36
CA GLN A 24 -5.61 8.16 7.44
C GLN A 24 -4.93 6.82 7.16
N CYS A 25 -4.04 6.82 6.19
CA CYS A 25 -3.26 5.66 5.81
C CYS A 25 -1.78 6.02 5.86
N GLU A 26 -0.95 5.06 6.23
CA GLU A 26 0.49 5.11 6.06
C GLU A 26 0.83 4.72 4.61
N PHE A 27 1.51 5.60 3.90
CA PHE A 27 2.09 5.31 2.60
C PHE A 27 3.31 4.42 2.80
N LEU A 28 3.29 3.26 2.13
CA LEU A 28 4.36 2.28 2.20
C LEU A 28 5.34 2.47 1.05
N ASP A 29 4.87 2.38 -0.19
CA ASP A 29 5.71 2.52 -1.39
C ASP A 29 4.89 2.73 -2.68
N THR A 30 5.57 3.06 -3.77
CA THR A 30 4.98 3.11 -5.12
C THR A 30 5.58 2.05 -6.05
N VAL A 31 4.71 1.29 -6.69
CA VAL A 31 5.08 0.25 -7.66
C VAL A 31 4.78 0.73 -9.07
N GLU A 32 5.75 0.60 -9.98
CA GLU A 32 5.56 0.79 -11.42
C GLU A 32 5.43 -0.57 -12.12
N MET A 33 4.34 -0.77 -12.85
CA MET A 33 4.10 -2.00 -13.63
C MET A 33 3.34 -1.66 -14.92
N ASP A 34 3.77 -2.21 -16.07
CA ASP A 34 3.16 -1.98 -17.38
C ASP A 34 2.98 -0.49 -17.76
N GLY A 35 3.85 0.39 -17.23
CA GLY A 35 3.78 1.84 -17.45
C GLY A 35 2.68 2.55 -16.66
N LYS A 36 2.09 1.86 -15.68
CA LYS A 36 1.14 2.39 -14.71
C LYS A 36 1.82 2.49 -13.34
N LEU A 37 1.40 3.48 -12.54
CA LEU A 37 1.87 3.69 -11.18
C LEU A 37 0.82 3.26 -10.17
N TYR A 38 1.27 2.58 -9.12
CA TYR A 38 0.43 2.03 -8.08
C TYR A 38 0.92 2.44 -6.71
N CYS A 39 0.03 2.92 -5.85
CA CYS A 39 0.30 3.33 -4.49
C CYS A 39 -0.09 2.21 -3.52
N VAL A 40 0.81 1.82 -2.63
CA VAL A 40 0.54 0.84 -1.57
C VAL A 40 0.45 1.57 -0.23
N VAL A 41 -0.66 1.37 0.47
CA VAL A 41 -0.95 2.08 1.74
C VAL A 41 -1.49 1.12 2.79
N GLU A 42 -1.14 1.35 4.05
CA GLU A 42 -1.68 0.62 5.20
C GLU A 42 -2.61 1.54 6.00
N PRO A 43 -3.87 1.16 6.26
CA PRO A 43 -4.77 1.98 7.06
C PRO A 43 -4.29 2.03 8.51
N LEU A 44 -4.25 3.23 9.10
CA LEU A 44 -3.91 3.34 10.52
C LEU A 44 -5.08 2.80 11.37
N THR A 45 -4.79 1.85 12.25
CA THR A 45 -5.74 1.26 13.21
C THR A 45 -6.59 2.34 13.89
N GLY A 46 -7.89 2.34 13.62
CA GLY A 46 -8.82 3.38 14.10
C GLY A 46 -10.10 3.51 13.26
N SER A 47 -10.05 3.09 12.00
CA SER A 47 -11.22 2.95 11.14
C SER A 47 -11.82 1.56 11.34
N ALA A 48 -12.98 1.49 12.01
CA ALA A 48 -13.63 0.22 12.42
C ALA A 48 -13.97 -0.76 11.27
N GLU A 49 -13.74 -0.37 10.03
CA GLU A 49 -14.02 -1.14 8.81
C GLU A 49 -12.76 -1.80 8.21
N TYR A 50 -11.57 -1.53 8.75
CA TYR A 50 -10.30 -1.96 8.15
C TYR A 50 -9.60 -2.98 9.06
N GLU A 51 -9.25 -4.15 8.50
CA GLU A 51 -8.57 -5.20 9.25
C GLU A 51 -7.07 -4.89 9.41
N GLU A 52 -6.59 -4.96 10.66
CA GLU A 52 -5.19 -4.77 11.02
C GLU A 52 -4.30 -5.78 10.27
N GLY A 53 -3.29 -5.30 9.53
CA GLY A 53 -2.43 -6.12 8.68
C GLY A 53 -2.88 -6.31 7.22
N SER A 54 -3.87 -5.54 6.76
CA SER A 54 -4.28 -5.49 5.35
C SER A 54 -3.76 -4.21 4.67
N CYS A 55 -3.00 -4.34 3.59
CA CYS A 55 -2.60 -3.22 2.74
C CYS A 55 -3.58 -3.01 1.57
N TYR A 56 -3.78 -1.76 1.17
CA TYR A 56 -4.60 -1.37 0.03
C TYR A 56 -3.71 -0.88 -1.10
N ILE A 57 -4.06 -1.26 -2.33
CA ILE A 57 -3.32 -0.90 -3.53
C ILE A 57 -4.25 -0.11 -4.45
N PHE A 58 -3.82 1.08 -4.84
CA PHE A 58 -4.57 1.97 -5.71
C PHE A 58 -3.76 2.35 -6.95
N HIS A 59 -4.41 2.45 -8.10
CA HIS A 59 -3.82 3.01 -9.31
C HIS A 59 -3.77 4.54 -9.20
N ILE A 60 -2.59 5.11 -9.45
CA ILE A 60 -2.35 6.55 -9.43
C ILE A 60 -2.64 7.12 -10.81
N THR A 61 -3.53 8.10 -10.87
CA THR A 61 -3.80 8.86 -12.08
C THR A 61 -3.42 10.32 -11.86
N GLU A 62 -2.42 10.79 -12.59
CA GLU A 62 -2.02 12.20 -12.60
C GLU A 62 -2.99 13.01 -13.46
N ASN A 63 -3.80 13.86 -12.84
CA ASN A 63 -4.78 14.70 -13.55
C ASN A 63 -4.25 16.12 -13.87
N GLY A 64 -2.97 16.40 -13.60
CA GLY A 64 -2.32 17.69 -13.92
C GLY A 64 -2.52 18.79 -12.87
N ASP A 65 -3.20 18.47 -11.77
CA ASP A 65 -3.34 19.31 -10.57
C ASP A 65 -2.33 18.89 -9.48
N GLU A 66 -2.32 19.61 -8.35
CA GLU A 66 -1.50 19.27 -7.18
C GLU A 66 -1.99 18.00 -6.45
N THR A 67 -3.09 17.39 -6.90
CA THR A 67 -3.72 16.18 -6.35
C THR A 67 -3.73 15.05 -7.38
N VAL A 68 -3.58 13.81 -6.90
CA VAL A 68 -3.67 12.60 -7.71
C VAL A 68 -4.97 11.85 -7.43
N ASP A 69 -5.52 11.21 -8.46
CA ASP A 69 -6.71 10.37 -8.31
C ASP A 69 -6.28 8.93 -8.07
N LEU A 70 -6.81 8.34 -7.01
CA LEU A 70 -6.49 6.97 -6.58
C LEU A 70 -7.69 6.08 -6.89
N THR A 71 -7.50 5.13 -7.82
CA THR A 71 -8.56 4.20 -8.24
C THR A 71 -8.29 2.81 -7.68
N PRO A 72 -9.23 2.16 -6.99
CA PRO A 72 -9.05 0.80 -6.51
C PRO A 72 -8.88 -0.19 -7.67
N ILE A 73 -8.04 -1.21 -7.47
CA ILE A 73 -7.84 -2.27 -8.46
C ILE A 73 -8.92 -3.35 -8.25
N GLU A 74 -9.79 -3.54 -9.23
CA GLU A 74 -10.82 -4.60 -9.20
C GLU A 74 -10.29 -5.97 -9.66
N ASP A 75 -9.21 -5.98 -10.46
CA ASP A 75 -8.64 -7.23 -10.99
C ASP A 75 -7.66 -7.85 -9.99
N GLU A 76 -8.04 -9.01 -9.44
CA GLU A 76 -7.22 -9.73 -8.46
C GLU A 76 -5.84 -10.11 -9.00
N LYS A 77 -5.68 -10.36 -10.32
CA LYS A 77 -4.37 -10.73 -10.88
C LYS A 77 -3.46 -9.52 -10.94
N GLU A 78 -3.98 -8.37 -11.35
CA GLU A 78 -3.24 -7.11 -11.33
C GLU A 78 -2.84 -6.75 -9.89
N LEU A 79 -3.78 -6.86 -8.95
CA LEU A 79 -3.51 -6.60 -7.52
C LEU A 79 -2.42 -7.52 -6.97
N ASN A 80 -2.50 -8.83 -7.21
CA ASN A 80 -1.47 -9.77 -6.77
C ASN A 80 -0.13 -9.48 -7.43
N ALA A 81 -0.08 -9.17 -8.73
CA ALA A 81 1.19 -8.90 -9.41
C ALA A 81 1.88 -7.63 -8.88
N VAL A 82 1.10 -6.57 -8.62
CA VAL A 82 1.61 -5.33 -8.01
C VAL A 82 2.07 -5.60 -6.57
N PHE A 83 1.31 -6.39 -5.81
CA PHE A 83 1.68 -6.75 -4.44
C PHE A 83 2.95 -7.61 -4.39
N GLU A 84 3.08 -8.61 -5.27
CA GLU A 84 4.31 -9.39 -5.42
C GLU A 84 5.49 -8.49 -5.75
N LYS A 85 5.30 -7.51 -6.64
CA LYS A 85 6.34 -6.55 -7.00
C LYS A 85 6.73 -5.64 -5.83
N PHE A 86 5.75 -5.18 -5.07
CA PHE A 86 5.96 -4.44 -3.82
C PHE A 86 6.78 -5.27 -2.82
N LEU A 87 6.42 -6.54 -2.63
CA LEU A 87 7.16 -7.45 -1.77
C LEU A 87 8.57 -7.67 -2.30
N GLU A 88 8.78 -7.90 -3.60
CA GLU A 88 10.12 -8.04 -4.18
C GLU A 88 11.00 -6.82 -3.90
N ASN A 89 10.45 -5.61 -4.03
CA ASN A 89 11.15 -4.37 -3.74
C ASN A 89 11.50 -4.23 -2.25
N ASN A 90 10.61 -4.67 -1.35
CA ASN A 90 10.78 -4.57 0.11
C ASN A 90 11.45 -5.80 0.74
N ALA A 91 11.58 -6.90 -0.01
CA ALA A 91 12.12 -8.18 0.47
C ALA A 91 13.64 -8.20 0.60
N GLU A 92 14.34 -7.08 0.36
CA GLU A 92 15.81 -7.01 0.49
C GLU A 92 16.33 -7.37 1.90
N GLU A 93 15.47 -7.43 2.93
CA GLU A 93 15.81 -7.89 4.28
C GLU A 93 15.20 -9.27 4.67
N CYS A 94 14.47 -9.94 3.78
CA CYS A 94 13.89 -11.26 4.08
C CYS A 94 14.86 -12.40 3.71
N SER A 95 16.02 -12.40 4.38
CA SER A 95 16.93 -13.54 4.35
C SER A 95 16.44 -14.66 5.27
N GLY A 96 15.54 -15.50 4.74
CA GLY A 96 15.40 -16.89 5.20
C GLY A 96 14.27 -17.15 6.19
N ASP A 97 13.16 -17.68 5.69
CA ASP A 97 12.90 -19.13 5.69
C ASP A 97 11.42 -19.34 5.40
N CYS A 98 11.09 -19.62 4.14
CA CYS A 98 9.79 -20.12 3.74
C CYS A 98 9.64 -21.61 4.15
N SER A 99 9.81 -21.94 5.43
CA SER A 99 9.47 -23.29 5.95
C SER A 99 8.04 -23.36 6.50
N SER A 100 7.28 -22.27 6.44
CA SER A 100 5.85 -22.30 6.79
C SER A 100 4.93 -22.25 5.57
N CYS A 101 5.36 -22.79 4.43
CA CYS A 101 4.43 -23.46 3.53
C CYS A 101 3.92 -24.74 4.24
N SER A 102 2.98 -24.59 5.17
CA SER A 102 2.23 -25.72 5.76
C SER A 102 1.19 -26.25 4.78
N GLY A 103 1.66 -26.60 3.58
CA GLY A 103 0.92 -27.20 2.48
C GLY A 103 1.75 -28.29 1.82
N CYS A 104 2.32 -29.20 2.62
CA CYS A 104 2.74 -30.51 2.12
C CYS A 104 1.68 -31.52 2.54
N GLU A 105 0.82 -31.89 1.59
CA GLU A 105 -0.04 -33.06 1.66
C GLU A 105 0.84 -34.31 1.81
N GLU A 106 0.78 -34.96 2.97
CA GLU A 106 1.20 -36.35 3.12
C GLU A 106 -0.03 -37.24 3.17
N LYS A 107 -0.02 -38.25 2.30
CA LYS A 107 -1.08 -39.26 2.11
C LYS A 107 -1.30 -40.13 3.33
#